data_AF-A0AAD8CQJ5-F1
#
_entry.id   AF-A0AAD8CQJ5-F1
#
_cell.length_a   1.000
_cell.length_b   1.000
_cell.length_c   1.000
_cell.angle_alpha   90.00
_cell.angle_beta   90.00
_cell.angle_gamma   90.00
#
_symmetry.space_group_name_H-M   'P 1'
#
loop_
_entity.id
_entity.type
_entity.pdbx_description
1 polymer ?
#
loop_
_entity_poly.entity_id
_entity_poly.type
_entity_poly.pdbx_seq_one_letter_code
_entity_poly.pdbx_strand_id
1 'polypeptide(L)'
;MSAQAQMRAMLDQLMGTSRDGDSTRQRIKFMDDRVCKSHLLDCCPHDILSGTRMDLGECNRIHDLALRADFEIASKHQEYFFELDATDHLQSFIADCDRRTELAKKRLADTQEEINAEVAAKVE
;
A
#
# COMPACT_ATOMS: atom_id res chain seq x y z
N MET A 1 -19.87 22.81 0.25
CA MET A 1 -18.96 22.54 -0.89
C MET A 1 -19.59 23.11 -2.15
N SER A 2 -18.97 24.10 -2.79
CA SER A 2 -19.48 24.73 -4.03
C SER A 2 -19.37 23.77 -5.22
N ALA A 3 -20.33 23.80 -6.15
CA ALA A 3 -20.33 22.99 -7.38
C ALA A 3 -19.04 23.16 -8.22
N GLN A 4 -18.39 24.33 -8.12
CA GLN A 4 -17.12 24.59 -8.77
C GLN A 4 -15.96 23.75 -8.19
N ALA A 5 -16.00 23.45 -6.89
CA ALA A 5 -14.99 22.61 -6.24
C ALA A 5 -15.13 21.13 -6.64
N GLN A 6 -16.36 20.65 -6.83
CA GLN A 6 -16.62 19.29 -7.32
C GLN A 6 -16.19 19.13 -8.79
N MET A 7 -16.52 20.11 -9.64
CA MET A 7 -16.05 20.09 -11.03
C MET A 7 -14.53 20.17 -11.13
N ARG A 8 -13.86 20.95 -10.26
CA ARG A 8 -12.39 20.99 -10.19
C ARG A 8 -11.80 19.64 -9.79
N ALA A 9 -12.31 19.02 -8.73
CA ALA A 9 -11.85 17.70 -8.29
C ALA A 9 -12.04 16.60 -9.35
N MET A 10 -13.17 16.64 -10.06
CA MET A 10 -13.45 15.68 -11.15
C MET A 10 -12.52 15.89 -12.35
N LEU A 11 -12.20 17.15 -12.69
CA LEU A 11 -11.25 17.48 -13.76
C LEU A 11 -9.81 17.14 -13.38
N ASP A 12 -9.44 17.30 -12.11
CA ASP A 12 -8.13 16.94 -11.56
C ASP A 12 -7.91 15.41 -11.60
N GLN A 13 -8.97 14.61 -11.40
CA GLN A 13 -8.93 13.15 -11.59
C GLN A 13 -8.78 12.73 -13.06
N LEU A 14 -9.37 13.47 -14.00
CA LEU A 14 -9.37 13.08 -15.43
C LEU A 14 -8.14 13.54 -16.21
N MET A 15 -7.60 14.73 -15.89
CA MET A 15 -6.55 15.39 -16.67
C MET A 15 -5.26 15.63 -15.88
N GLY A 16 -5.23 15.17 -14.63
CA GLY A 16 -4.14 15.39 -13.69
C GLY A 16 -4.15 16.80 -13.10
N THR A 17 -3.68 16.92 -11.85
CA THR A 17 -3.57 18.20 -11.11
C THR A 17 -2.57 19.19 -11.73
N SER A 18 -1.91 18.83 -12.84
CA SER A 18 -0.87 19.61 -13.54
C SER A 18 -1.43 20.59 -14.58
N ARG A 19 -2.75 20.81 -14.65
CA ARG A 19 -3.38 21.70 -15.64
C ARG A 19 -3.07 23.18 -15.43
N ASP A 20 -2.82 23.58 -14.20
CA ASP A 20 -2.30 24.90 -13.87
C ASP A 20 -0.78 24.71 -13.76
N GLY A 21 0.00 25.40 -14.59
CA GLY A 21 1.48 25.33 -14.62
C GLY A 21 2.12 25.84 -13.33
N ASP A 22 1.86 25.18 -12.21
CA ASP A 22 2.23 25.57 -10.87
C ASP A 22 3.67 25.15 -10.61
N SER A 23 4.59 26.08 -10.91
CA SER A 23 6.03 25.92 -10.70
C SER A 23 6.45 25.79 -9.23
N THR A 24 5.49 25.70 -8.29
CA THR A 24 5.74 25.65 -6.85
C THR A 24 5.73 24.24 -6.25
N ARG A 25 5.22 23.23 -6.98
CA ARG A 25 5.54 21.83 -6.66
C ARG A 25 6.92 21.57 -7.24
N GLN A 26 7.94 21.56 -6.37
CA GLN A 26 9.26 21.00 -6.69
C GLN A 26 9.04 19.78 -7.59
N ARG A 27 9.66 19.74 -8.76
CA ARG A 27 9.58 18.57 -9.65
C ARG A 27 10.22 17.39 -8.92
N ILE A 28 9.45 16.75 -8.05
CA ILE A 28 9.85 15.54 -7.34
C ILE A 28 10.15 14.54 -8.44
N LYS A 29 11.39 14.05 -8.47
CA LYS A 29 11.79 13.02 -9.41
C LYS A 29 11.40 11.67 -8.82
N PHE A 30 11.12 10.69 -9.67
CA PHE A 30 10.89 9.30 -9.25
C PHE A 30 12.08 8.66 -8.52
N MET A 31 13.27 9.28 -8.58
CA MET A 31 14.49 8.91 -7.86
C MET A 31 14.52 9.35 -6.38
N ASP A 32 13.59 10.20 -5.94
CA ASP A 32 13.58 10.74 -4.57
C ASP A 32 13.13 9.66 -3.57
N ASP A 33 13.82 9.55 -2.42
CA ASP A 33 13.52 8.56 -1.37
C ASP A 33 12.13 8.73 -0.74
N ARG A 34 11.51 9.91 -0.92
CA ARG A 34 10.12 10.16 -0.50
C ARG A 34 9.10 9.43 -1.37
N VAL A 35 9.47 9.03 -2.58
CA VAL A 35 8.59 8.31 -3.51
C VAL A 35 8.58 6.83 -3.15
N CYS A 36 7.41 6.22 -3.17
CA CYS A 36 7.31 4.80 -2.90
C CYS A 36 7.84 3.99 -4.10
N LYS A 37 9.06 3.47 -3.99
CA LYS A 37 9.65 2.59 -5.01
C LYS A 37 8.77 1.36 -5.30
N SER A 38 8.12 0.81 -4.28
CA SER A 38 7.16 -0.30 -4.44
C SER A 38 5.91 0.10 -5.23
N HIS A 39 5.47 1.37 -5.17
CA HIS A 39 4.34 1.86 -5.98
C HIS A 39 4.75 2.08 -7.44
N LEU A 40 6.00 2.51 -7.71
CA LEU A 40 6.52 2.58 -9.08
C LEU A 40 6.52 1.20 -9.78
N LEU A 41 6.55 0.11 -9.01
CA LEU A 41 6.52 -1.28 -9.47
C LEU A 41 5.14 -1.95 -9.30
N ASP A 42 4.08 -1.20 -8.97
CA ASP A 42 2.72 -1.75 -8.71
C ASP A 42 2.62 -2.79 -7.58
N CYS A 43 3.62 -2.86 -6.73
CA CYS A 43 3.71 -3.87 -5.68
C CYS A 43 3.49 -3.27 -4.29
N CYS A 44 2.97 -2.04 -4.15
CA CYS A 44 2.81 -1.44 -2.83
C CYS A 44 1.68 -2.11 -2.03
N PRO A 45 1.95 -2.72 -0.86
CA PRO A 45 0.94 -3.39 -0.06
C PRO A 45 -0.20 -2.47 0.39
N HIS A 46 0.11 -1.19 0.65
CA HIS A 46 -0.88 -0.19 1.07
C HIS A 46 -1.94 0.08 0.01
N ASP A 47 -1.54 0.05 -1.28
CA ASP A 47 -2.44 0.34 -2.39
C ASP A 47 -3.28 -0.90 -2.73
N ILE A 48 -2.64 -2.07 -2.77
CA ILE A 48 -3.28 -3.36 -3.08
C ILE A 48 -4.30 -3.76 -2.01
N LEU A 49 -3.99 -3.53 -0.73
CA LEU A 49 -4.85 -3.88 0.39
C LEU A 49 -5.83 -2.78 0.77
N SER A 50 -5.84 -1.67 0.04
CA SER A 50 -6.78 -0.56 0.27
C SER A 50 -8.22 -1.08 0.19
N GLY A 51 -9.03 -0.77 1.21
CA GLY A 51 -10.41 -1.23 1.28
C GLY A 51 -10.62 -2.70 1.66
N THR A 52 -9.57 -3.45 2.00
CA THR A 52 -9.70 -4.78 2.61
C THR A 52 -9.85 -4.70 4.13
N ARG A 53 -10.28 -5.79 4.79
CA ARG A 53 -10.29 -5.86 6.27
C ARG A 53 -8.90 -5.74 6.91
N MET A 54 -7.83 -5.87 6.12
CA MET A 54 -6.45 -5.69 6.55
C MET A 54 -5.85 -4.38 6.04
N ASP A 55 -6.67 -3.36 5.80
CA ASP A 55 -6.18 -2.06 5.35
C ASP A 55 -5.13 -1.50 6.33
N LEU A 56 -4.00 -1.11 5.76
CA LEU A 56 -2.87 -0.53 6.48
C LEU A 56 -2.97 0.99 6.55
N GLY A 57 -3.94 1.57 5.84
CA GLY A 57 -4.09 3.01 5.65
C GLY A 57 -3.17 3.57 4.58
N GLU A 58 -3.15 4.90 4.50
CA GLU A 58 -2.37 5.65 3.52
C GLU A 58 -0.86 5.36 3.67
N CYS A 59 -0.17 5.22 2.54
CA CYS A 59 1.26 5.00 2.57
C CYS A 59 1.99 6.28 3.05
N ASN A 60 3.02 6.10 3.87
CA ASN A 60 3.88 7.21 4.32
C ASN A 60 4.75 7.81 3.20
N ARG A 61 4.79 7.14 2.04
CA ARG A 61 5.55 7.54 0.85
C ARG A 61 4.60 8.04 -0.24
N ILE A 62 5.12 8.90 -1.12
CA ILE A 62 4.35 9.52 -2.18
C ILE A 62 3.98 8.47 -3.24
N HIS A 63 2.69 8.31 -3.50
CA HIS A 63 2.11 7.50 -4.57
C HIS A 63 1.55 8.43 -5.64
N ASP A 64 2.34 8.73 -6.66
CA ASP A 64 1.90 9.55 -7.79
C ASP A 64 2.01 8.75 -9.09
N LEU A 65 0.88 8.60 -9.76
CA LEU A 65 0.78 7.90 -11.05
C LEU A 65 1.60 8.58 -12.14
N ALA A 66 1.82 9.91 -12.05
CA ALA A 66 2.67 10.62 -12.99
C ALA A 66 4.13 10.14 -12.89
N LEU A 67 4.64 9.94 -11.67
CA LEU A 67 6.00 9.45 -11.44
C LEU A 67 6.19 8.01 -11.89
N ARG A 68 5.13 7.20 -11.80
CA ARG A 68 5.13 5.84 -12.32
C ARG A 68 5.27 5.83 -13.85
N ALA A 69 4.51 6.65 -14.56
CA ALA A 69 4.63 6.76 -16.01
C ALA A 69 6.04 7.20 -16.43
N ASP A 70 6.63 8.17 -15.71
CA ASP A 70 8.02 8.59 -15.94
C ASP A 70 9.02 7.45 -15.69
N PHE A 71 8.81 6.66 -14.64
CA PHE A 71 9.64 5.48 -14.33
C PHE A 71 9.51 4.40 -15.40
N GLU A 72 8.32 4.06 -15.88
CA GLU A 72 8.12 3.06 -16.94
C GLU A 72 8.82 3.44 -18.24
N ILE A 73 8.92 4.74 -18.55
CA ILE A 73 9.67 5.25 -19.69
C ILE A 73 11.18 5.15 -19.40
N ALA A 74 11.63 5.59 -18.24
CA ALA A 74 13.04 5.58 -17.86
C ALA A 74 13.60 4.15 -17.74
N SER A 75 12.80 3.21 -17.24
CA SER A 75 13.16 1.80 -17.05
C SER A 75 13.42 1.07 -18.36
N LYS A 76 12.91 1.57 -19.49
CA LYS A 76 13.24 1.04 -20.83
C LYS A 76 14.67 1.39 -21.26
N HIS A 77 15.22 2.46 -20.70
CA HIS A 77 16.53 2.98 -21.06
C HIS A 77 17.62 2.61 -20.05
N GLN A 78 17.25 2.39 -18.78
CA GLN A 78 18.19 2.08 -17.72
C GLN A 78 17.52 1.25 -16.62
N GLU A 79 18.24 0.26 -16.10
CA GLU A 79 17.84 -0.51 -14.92
C GLU A 79 18.23 0.25 -13.64
N TYR A 80 17.25 0.50 -12.77
CA TYR A 80 17.43 1.24 -11.51
C TYR A 80 17.44 0.35 -10.26
N PHE A 81 17.27 -0.98 -10.43
CA PHE A 81 17.31 -1.99 -9.36
C PHE A 81 16.38 -1.73 -8.16
N PHE A 82 15.28 -0.99 -8.36
CA PHE A 82 14.26 -0.77 -7.33
C PHE A 82 13.55 -2.03 -6.87
N GLU A 83 13.70 -3.13 -7.60
CA GLU A 83 13.18 -4.45 -7.26
C GLU A 83 13.77 -5.00 -5.95
N LEU A 84 15.04 -4.68 -5.65
CA LEU A 84 15.67 -5.12 -4.40
C LEU A 84 15.00 -4.47 -3.19
N ASP A 85 14.89 -3.14 -3.20
CA ASP A 85 14.20 -2.38 -2.14
C ASP A 85 12.73 -2.81 -2.00
N ALA A 86 12.06 -3.08 -3.13
CA ALA A 86 10.68 -3.57 -3.11
C ALA A 86 10.59 -4.98 -2.50
N THR A 87 11.53 -5.88 -2.81
CA THR A 87 11.56 -7.24 -2.29
C THR A 87 11.79 -7.25 -0.78
N ASP A 88 12.73 -6.46 -0.27
CA ASP A 88 13.00 -6.35 1.17
C ASP A 88 11.78 -5.81 1.94
N HIS A 89 11.11 -4.81 1.35
CA HIS A 89 9.89 -4.26 1.92
C HIS A 89 8.76 -5.29 1.96
N LEU A 90 8.57 -6.06 0.87
CA LEU A 90 7.57 -7.12 0.78
C LEU A 90 7.86 -8.28 1.73
N GLN A 91 9.11 -8.71 1.86
CA GLN A 91 9.50 -9.78 2.78
C GLN A 91 9.21 -9.40 4.24
N SER A 92 9.54 -8.17 4.62
CA SER A 92 9.23 -7.64 5.96
C SER A 92 7.72 -7.65 6.22
N PHE A 93 6.94 -7.25 5.20
CA PHE A 93 5.49 -7.23 5.28
C PHE A 93 4.85 -8.63 5.38
N ILE A 94 5.38 -9.60 4.62
CA ILE A 94 4.95 -11.01 4.68
C ILE A 94 5.24 -11.58 6.07
N ALA A 95 6.43 -11.35 6.62
CA ALA A 95 6.78 -11.81 7.96
C ALA A 95 5.82 -11.26 9.05
N ASP A 96 5.38 -10.01 8.92
CA ASP A 96 4.38 -9.43 9.80
C ASP A 96 3.00 -10.08 9.64
N CYS A 97 2.58 -10.38 8.41
CA CYS A 97 1.35 -11.10 8.11
C CYS A 97 1.37 -12.52 8.68
N ASP A 98 2.49 -13.24 8.52
CA ASP A 98 2.68 -14.58 9.06
C ASP A 98 2.61 -14.57 10.58
N ARG A 99 3.28 -13.61 11.24
CA ARG A 99 3.20 -13.44 12.70
C ARG A 99 1.78 -13.19 13.18
N ARG A 100 1.01 -12.32 12.50
CA ARG A 100 -0.40 -12.08 12.83
C ARG A 100 -1.24 -13.33 12.65
N THR A 101 -1.00 -14.08 11.58
CA THR A 101 -1.69 -15.34 11.30
C THR A 101 -1.40 -16.39 12.38
N GLU A 102 -0.15 -16.49 12.82
CA GLU A 102 0.25 -17.45 13.85
C GLU A 102 -0.34 -17.11 15.22
N LEU A 103 -0.44 -15.83 15.56
CA LEU A 103 -1.15 -15.38 16.77
C LEU A 103 -2.65 -15.68 16.69
N ALA A 104 -3.27 -15.49 15.53
CA ALA A 104 -4.68 -15.82 15.33
C ALA A 104 -4.92 -17.34 15.45
N LYS A 105 -4.04 -18.16 14.89
CA LYS A 105 -4.08 -19.62 15.04
C LYS A 105 -3.93 -20.07 16.50
N LYS A 106 -2.98 -19.47 17.25
CA LYS A 106 -2.80 -19.76 18.68
C LYS A 106 -4.06 -19.41 19.48
N ARG A 107 -4.62 -18.23 19.28
CA ARG A 107 -5.88 -17.83 19.92
C ARG A 107 -7.02 -18.80 19.60
N LEU A 108 -7.12 -19.24 18.34
CA LEU A 108 -8.12 -20.24 17.95
C LEU A 108 -7.91 -21.57 18.65
N ALA A 109 -6.67 -22.04 18.75
CA ALA A 109 -6.33 -23.28 19.47
C ALA A 109 -6.68 -23.18 20.96
N ASP A 110 -6.30 -22.09 21.63
CA ASP A 110 -6.60 -21.86 23.05
C ASP A 110 -8.12 -21.84 23.29
N THR A 111 -8.88 -21.13 22.45
CA THR A 111 -10.36 -21.14 22.56
C THR A 111 -10.96 -22.53 22.28
N GLN A 112 -10.37 -23.32 21.38
CA GLN A 112 -10.86 -24.66 21.08
C GLN A 112 -10.58 -25.63 22.25
N GLU A 113 -9.43 -25.48 22.93
CA GLU A 113 -9.11 -26.25 24.12
C GLU A 113 -10.05 -25.90 25.29
N GLU A 114 -10.34 -24.61 25.52
CA GLU A 114 -11.32 -24.17 26.52
C GLU A 114 -12.72 -24.73 26.23
N ILE A 115 -13.19 -24.65 24.98
CA ILE A 115 -14.49 -25.19 24.58
C ILE A 115 -14.52 -26.71 24.74
N ASN A 116 -13.47 -27.42 24.33
CA ASN A 116 -13.40 -28.88 24.48
C ASN A 116 -13.40 -29.29 25.96
N ALA A 117 -12.71 -28.54 26.83
CA ALA A 117 -12.70 -28.77 28.27
C ALA A 117 -14.08 -28.52 28.92
N GLU A 118 -14.78 -27.44 28.52
CA GLU A 118 -16.15 -27.18 28.98
C GLU A 118 -17.14 -28.25 28.53
N VAL A 119 -17.01 -28.74 27.29
CA VAL A 119 -17.86 -29.82 26.78
C VAL A 119 -17.60 -31.12 27.52
N ALA A 120 -16.33 -31.46 27.81
CA ALA A 120 -16.00 -32.64 28.60
C ALA A 120 -16.58 -32.56 30.02
N ALA A 121 -16.50 -31.40 30.67
CA ALA A 121 -17.04 -31.19 32.02
C ALA A 121 -18.58 -31.19 32.10
N LYS A 122 -19.28 -30.98 30.98
CA LYS A 122 -20.76 -31.06 30.91
C LYS A 122 -21.28 -32.46 30.58
N VAL A 123 -20.41 -33.38 30.20
CA VAL A 123 -20.75 -34.77 29.83
C VAL A 123 -20.55 -35.74 31.01
N GLU A 124 -19.84 -35.34 32.07
CA GLU A 124 -19.85 -35.98 33.41
C GLU A 124 -20.99 -35.45 34.29
#